data_AF-A0A124GBI4-F1
#
_entry.id   AF-A0A124GBI4-F1
#
_cell.length_a   1.000
_cell.length_b   1.000
_cell.length_c   1.000
_cell.angle_alpha   90.00
_cell.angle_beta   90.00
_cell.angle_gamma   90.00
#
_symmetry.space_group_name_H-M   'P 1'
#
loop_
_entity.id
_entity.type
_entity.pdbx_description
1 polymer ?
#
loop_
_entity_poly.entity_id
_entity_poly.type
_entity_poly.pdbx_seq_one_letter_code
_entity_poly.pdbx_strand_id
1 'polypeptide(L)'
;MLEGIMRAQTNQAPPSDKTANLTVPTPLELYRELCQDEDGNRYAVIVWLVFPNLNVTSYALEDGTPVTYLDECRFEIASTGTVVTRCL
;
A
#
# COMPACT_ATOMS: atom_id res chain seq x y z
N MET A 1 -11.35 2.08 -67.80
CA MET A 1 -12.35 2.70 -66.89
C MET A 1 -13.35 1.60 -66.55
N LEU A 2 -13.59 1.18 -65.32
CA LEU A 2 -13.37 1.80 -64.01
C LEU A 2 -13.30 0.65 -62.97
N GLU A 3 -12.36 0.72 -62.04
CA GLU A 3 -12.17 -0.27 -60.97
C GLU A 3 -13.24 -0.10 -59.88
N GLY A 4 -13.83 -1.21 -59.44
CA GLY A 4 -14.80 -1.26 -58.35
C GLY A 4 -14.11 -1.46 -57.00
N ILE A 5 -13.92 -0.35 -56.28
CA ILE A 5 -13.42 -0.29 -54.89
C ILE A 5 -14.35 -1.06 -53.93
N MET A 6 -13.92 -2.24 -53.46
CA MET A 6 -14.48 -2.87 -52.27
C MET A 6 -14.09 -2.05 -51.03
N ARG A 7 -15.08 -1.40 -50.43
CA ARG A 7 -14.93 -0.69 -49.15
C ARG A 7 -14.78 -1.71 -48.02
N ALA A 8 -13.66 -1.62 -47.29
CA ALA A 8 -13.47 -2.30 -46.03
C ALA A 8 -14.56 -1.85 -45.03
N GLN A 9 -15.31 -2.80 -44.46
CA GLN A 9 -16.13 -2.51 -43.29
C GLN A 9 -15.24 -2.56 -42.06
N THR A 10 -14.86 -1.38 -41.58
CA THR A 10 -14.27 -1.23 -40.25
C THR A 10 -15.37 -1.55 -39.24
N ASN A 11 -15.24 -2.68 -38.55
CA ASN A 11 -16.03 -2.99 -37.36
C ASN A 11 -15.71 -1.92 -36.31
N GLN A 12 -16.52 -0.87 -36.26
CA GLN A 12 -16.47 0.13 -35.19
C GLN A 12 -17.01 -0.53 -33.93
N ALA A 13 -16.10 -1.04 -33.08
CA ALA A 13 -16.42 -1.30 -31.69
C ALA A 13 -16.73 0.04 -31.00
N PRO A 14 -17.78 0.13 -30.16
CA PRO A 14 -18.06 1.36 -29.43
C PRO A 14 -16.87 1.70 -28.52
N PRO A 15 -16.55 3.00 -28.33
CA PRO A 15 -15.55 3.38 -27.34
C PRO A 15 -16.07 2.97 -25.97
N SER A 16 -15.44 1.95 -25.39
CA SER A 16 -15.69 1.56 -24.00
C SER A 16 -15.01 2.59 -23.10
N ASP A 17 -15.60 3.77 -23.01
CA ASP A 17 -15.29 4.75 -21.97
C ASP A 17 -15.84 4.19 -20.65
N LYS A 18 -15.02 3.35 -20.02
CA LYS A 18 -15.15 3.00 -18.61
C LYS A 18 -13.80 3.29 -17.98
N THR A 19 -13.46 4.58 -17.94
CA THR A 19 -12.56 5.07 -16.90
C THR A 19 -13.28 4.81 -15.59
N ALA A 20 -13.04 3.64 -15.00
CA ALA A 20 -13.45 3.37 -13.65
C ALA A 20 -12.83 4.48 -12.80
N ASN A 21 -13.68 5.26 -12.11
CA ASN A 21 -13.23 6.06 -10.99
C ASN A 21 -12.63 5.08 -9.98
N LEU A 22 -11.32 4.84 -10.09
CA LEU A 22 -10.57 4.10 -9.09
C LEU A 22 -10.52 5.01 -7.88
N THR A 23 -11.50 4.89 -6.99
CA THR A 23 -11.41 5.44 -5.64
C THR A 23 -10.16 4.82 -5.04
N VAL A 24 -9.09 5.63 -4.92
CA VAL A 24 -7.89 5.21 -4.18
C VAL A 24 -8.36 4.96 -2.75
N PRO A 25 -8.25 3.73 -2.24
CA PRO A 25 -8.65 3.46 -0.88
C PRO A 25 -7.78 4.32 0.05
N THR A 26 -8.43 5.11 0.91
CA THR A 26 -7.75 5.84 1.96
C THR A 26 -7.20 4.83 2.97
N PRO A 27 -5.90 4.88 3.31
CA PRO A 27 -5.35 4.02 4.36
C PRO A 27 -6.11 4.20 5.67
N LEU A 28 -6.46 3.08 6.31
CA LEU A 28 -7.12 3.06 7.61
C LEU A 28 -6.13 2.68 8.69
N GLU A 29 -6.01 3.49 9.74
CA GLU A 29 -5.28 3.08 10.94
C GLU A 29 -6.07 1.96 11.65
N LEU A 30 -5.42 0.81 11.87
CA LEU A 30 -6.02 -0.32 12.58
C LEU A 30 -5.77 -0.20 14.09
N TYR A 31 -4.51 -0.09 14.48
CA TYR A 31 -4.07 0.02 15.87
C TYR A 31 -2.63 0.54 15.94
N ARG A 32 -2.19 0.87 17.17
CA ARG A 32 -0.85 1.36 17.48
C ARG A 32 -0.23 0.50 18.59
N GLU A 33 1.04 0.16 18.44
CA GLU A 33 1.82 -0.62 19.39
C GLU A 33 2.93 0.23 19.99
N LEU A 34 3.06 0.20 21.31
CA LEU A 34 4.21 0.81 21.99
C LEU A 34 5.37 -0.18 22.02
N CYS A 35 6.45 0.18 21.33
CA CYS A 35 7.67 -0.61 21.23
C CYS A 35 8.84 0.13 21.90
N GLN A 36 9.90 -0.60 22.20
CA GLN A 36 11.14 -0.08 22.75
C GLN A 36 12.35 -0.65 22.00
N ASP A 37 13.40 0.13 21.81
CA ASP A 37 14.71 -0.38 21.35
C ASP A 37 15.55 -0.92 22.52
N GLU A 38 16.76 -1.40 22.23
CA GLU A 38 17.69 -1.91 23.24
C GLU A 38 18.21 -0.81 24.20
N ASP A 39 18.21 0.44 23.76
CA ASP A 39 18.62 1.61 24.55
C ASP A 39 17.51 2.14 25.46
N GLY A 40 16.29 1.61 25.34
CA GLY A 40 15.14 2.02 26.13
C GLY A 40 14.31 3.15 25.51
N ASN A 41 14.61 3.59 24.28
CA ASN A 41 13.82 4.60 23.58
C ASN A 41 12.49 4.00 23.14
N ARG A 42 11.41 4.75 23.35
CA ARG A 42 10.04 4.30 23.04
C ARG A 42 9.58 4.81 21.69
N TYR A 43 8.92 3.93 20.97
CA TYR A 43 8.40 4.17 19.63
C TYR A 43 6.95 3.72 19.55
N ALA A 44 6.10 4.49 18.86
CA ALA A 44 4.74 4.08 18.55
C ALA A 44 4.69 3.59 17.10
N VAL A 45 4.57 2.28 16.91
CA VAL A 45 4.39 1.65 15.59
C VAL A 45 2.90 1.62 15.28
N ILE A 46 2.51 2.25 14.17
CA ILE A 46 1.14 2.28 13.65
C ILE A 46 0.99 1.20 12.58
N VAL A 47 -0.09 0.42 12.69
CA VAL A 47 -0.48 -0.56 11.69
C VAL A 47 -1.59 0.02 10.82
N TRP A 48 -1.31 0.17 9.54
CA TRP A 48 -2.23 0.71 8.53
C TRP A 48 -2.76 -0.41 7.64
N LEU A 49 -4.06 -0.38 7.33
CA LEU A 49 -4.66 -1.15 6.25
C LEU A 49 -4.68 -0.29 4.98
N VAL A 50 -3.77 -0.58 4.06
CA VAL A 50 -3.56 0.25 2.84
C VAL A 50 -4.59 -0.08 1.77
N PHE A 51 -4.89 -1.37 1.60
CA PHE A 51 -5.89 -1.85 0.65
C PHE A 51 -6.88 -2.75 1.39
N PRO A 52 -8.02 -2.20 1.85
CA PRO A 52 -9.00 -2.95 2.64
C PRO A 52 -9.45 -4.25 1.97
N ASN A 53 -9.56 -4.23 0.65
CA ASN A 53 -10.01 -5.37 -0.15
C ASN A 53 -8.92 -6.45 -0.34
N LEU A 54 -7.66 -6.14 -0.06
CA LEU A 54 -6.51 -7.04 -0.26
C LEU A 54 -5.83 -7.45 1.06
N ASN A 55 -6.33 -6.95 2.19
CA ASN A 55 -5.75 -7.17 3.52
C ASN A 55 -4.24 -6.86 3.59
N VAL A 56 -3.80 -5.84 2.84
CA VAL A 56 -2.40 -5.40 2.82
C VAL A 56 -2.18 -4.43 3.97
N THR A 57 -1.31 -4.80 4.90
CA THR A 57 -0.89 -3.94 6.00
C THR A 57 0.42 -3.21 5.69
N SER A 58 0.57 -2.03 6.25
CA SER A 58 1.82 -1.27 6.27
C SER A 58 2.12 -0.80 7.69
N TYR A 59 3.39 -0.67 8.02
CA TYR A 59 3.86 -0.33 9.35
C TYR A 59 4.72 0.93 9.28
N ALA A 60 4.47 1.87 10.17
CA ALA A 60 5.25 3.09 10.27
C ALA A 60 5.27 3.60 11.71
N LEU A 61 6.29 4.37 12.07
CA LEU A 61 6.30 5.14 13.30
C LEU A 61 5.28 6.29 13.24
N GLU A 62 5.02 6.92 14.39
CA GLU A 62 4.13 8.09 14.49
C GLU A 62 4.51 9.26 13.57
N ASP A 63 5.81 9.44 13.33
CA ASP A 63 6.35 10.47 12.45
C ASP A 63 6.27 10.10 10.96
N GLY A 64 5.72 8.93 10.64
CA GLY A 64 5.61 8.39 9.28
C GLY A 64 6.85 7.62 8.82
N THR A 65 7.89 7.47 9.65
CA THR A 65 9.07 6.68 9.29
C THR A 65 8.67 5.22 9.06
N PRO A 66 8.97 4.63 7.89
CA PRO A 66 8.58 3.26 7.59
C PRO A 66 9.33 2.28 8.47
N VAL A 67 8.62 1.23 8.91
CA VAL A 67 9.24 0.09 9.61
C VAL A 67 8.93 -1.21 8.89
N THR A 68 9.87 -2.14 8.92
CA THR A 68 9.70 -3.49 8.40
C THR A 68 9.26 -4.40 9.54
N TYR A 69 8.16 -5.11 9.35
CA TYR A 69 7.78 -6.18 10.27
C TYR A 69 8.76 -7.35 10.13
N LEU A 70 9.41 -7.74 11.23
CA LEU A 70 10.35 -8.86 11.25
C LEU A 70 9.68 -10.15 11.72
N ASP A 71 9.12 -10.08 12.93
CA ASP A 71 8.45 -11.19 13.60
C ASP A 71 7.44 -10.64 14.60
N GLU A 72 6.66 -11.54 15.21
CA GLU A 72 5.46 -11.27 16.00
C GLU A 72 5.48 -9.93 16.74
N CYS A 73 6.54 -9.62 17.49
CA CYS A 73 6.66 -8.39 18.27
C CYS A 73 7.82 -7.47 17.88
N ARG A 74 8.55 -7.75 16.80
CA ARG A 74 9.75 -7.01 16.40
C ARG A 74 9.58 -6.30 15.06
N PHE A 75 10.03 -5.06 15.02
CA PHE A 75 10.01 -4.21 13.85
C PHE A 75 11.39 -3.58 13.65
N GLU A 76 11.80 -3.39 12.41
CA GLU A 76 13.04 -2.72 12.06
C GLU A 76 12.75 -1.35 11.45
N ILE A 77 13.32 -0.29 12.01
CA ILE A 77 13.23 1.06 11.47
C ILE A 77 14.06 1.11 10.17
N ALA A 78 13.39 1.30 9.03
CA ALA A 78 14.02 1.11 7.72
C ALA A 78 15.17 2.09 7.43
N SER A 79 15.16 3.26 8.05
CA SER A 79 16.20 4.29 7.87
C SER A 79 17.46 4.03 8.70
N THR A 80 17.36 3.34 9.84
CA THR A 80 18.48 3.15 10.77
C THR A 80 18.90 1.69 10.96
N GLY A 81 18.04 0.73 10.59
CA GLY A 81 18.21 -0.69 10.92
C GLY A 81 17.95 -1.01 12.40
N THR A 82 17.48 -0.05 13.19
CA THR A 82 17.21 -0.24 14.63
C THR A 82 16.01 -1.15 14.81
N VAL A 83 16.16 -2.19 15.63
CA VAL A 83 15.06 -3.08 15.98
C VAL A 83 14.34 -2.54 17.22
N VAL A 84 13.02 -2.43 17.12
CA VAL A 84 12.13 -2.08 18.22
C VAL A 84 11.21 -3.26 18.52
N THR A 85 10.93 -3.50 19.80
CA THR A 85 10.11 -4.62 20.26
C THR A 85 8.99 -4.17 21.18
N ARG A 86 7.80 -4.78 21.04
CA ARG A 86 6.73 -4.66 22.06
C ARG A 86 6.78 -5.75 23.13
N CYS A 87 7.55 -6.82 22.89
CA CYS A 87 7.83 -7.84 23.91
C CYS A 87 8.90 -7.29 24.85
N LEU A 88 8.56 -7.17 26.13
CA LEU A 88 9.48 -6.87 27.24
C LEU A 88 9.88 -8.16 27.96
#